data_AF-A0A1F4PZX8-F1
#
_entry.id   AF-A0A1F4PZX8-F1
#
_cell.length_a   1.000
_cell.length_b   1.000
_cell.length_c   1.000
_cell.angle_alpha   90.00
_cell.angle_beta   90.00
_cell.angle_gamma   90.00
#
_symmetry.space_group_name_H-M   'P 1'
#
loop_
_entity.id
_entity.type
_entity.pdbx_description
1 polymer ?
#
loop_
_entity_poly.entity_id
_entity_poly.type
_entity_poly.pdbx_seq_one_letter_code
_entity_poly.pdbx_strand_id
1 'polypeptide(L)'
;MAAKIKLQRIGTKNKPFYRVVIQDESATPSSNVVEVLGQYDSGKEPSLFNVNKEKTLAWIKKGAKPTDRVRILLGKAGILPPVDLAALPKRKKKGEAPVAETAAPAEAGPVAPKEQAQA
;
A
#
# COMPACT_ATOMS: atom_id res chain seq x y z
N MET A 1 -1.00 15.48 -10.07
CA MET A 1 -1.92 14.71 -9.18
C MET A 1 -2.19 13.38 -9.87
N ALA A 2 -1.71 12.27 -9.32
CA ALA A 2 -1.81 10.96 -9.95
C ALA A 2 -2.35 9.97 -8.92
N ALA A 3 -3.63 9.62 -9.05
CA ALA A 3 -4.28 8.69 -8.15
C ALA A 3 -3.91 7.24 -8.49
N LYS A 4 -3.59 6.45 -7.46
CA LYS A 4 -3.22 5.04 -7.59
C LYS A 4 -4.12 4.18 -6.72
N ILE A 5 -4.64 3.09 -7.28
CA ILE A 5 -5.45 2.12 -6.56
C ILE A 5 -4.53 1.01 -6.04
N LYS A 6 -4.41 0.91 -4.72
CA LYS A 6 -3.52 -0.03 -4.04
C LYS A 6 -4.23 -0.77 -2.90
N LEU A 7 -3.65 -1.89 -2.49
CA LEU A 7 -4.09 -2.62 -1.31
C LEU A 7 -3.33 -2.08 -0.10
N GLN A 8 -4.05 -1.57 0.90
CA GLN A 8 -3.46 -1.21 2.17
C GLN A 8 -3.73 -2.33 3.16
N ARG A 9 -2.66 -2.88 3.74
CA ARG A 9 -2.77 -3.90 4.78
C ARG A 9 -3.25 -3.24 6.07
N ILE A 10 -4.30 -3.82 6.63
CA ILE A 10 -4.85 -3.50 7.94
C ILE A 10 -5.08 -4.84 8.65
N GLY A 11 -4.65 -5.01 9.88
CA GLY A 11 -4.81 -6.30 10.58
C GLY A 11 -3.57 -6.72 11.33
N THR A 12 -3.60 -7.95 11.84
CA THR A 12 -2.55 -8.47 12.72
C THR A 12 -1.50 -9.26 11.92
N LYS A 13 -0.39 -9.60 12.60
CA LYS A 13 0.75 -10.30 12.00
C LYS A 13 0.35 -11.56 11.22
N ASN A 14 -0.60 -12.33 11.74
CA ASN A 14 -1.04 -13.62 11.18
C ASN A 14 -2.44 -13.59 10.55
N LYS A 15 -3.12 -12.44 10.56
CA LYS A 15 -4.41 -12.25 9.89
C LYS A 15 -4.33 -10.98 9.04
N PRO A 16 -3.70 -11.05 7.87
CA PRO A 16 -3.62 -9.91 6.97
C PRO A 16 -5.01 -9.64 6.37
N PHE A 17 -5.55 -8.46 6.66
CA PHE A 17 -6.73 -7.95 6.01
C PHE A 17 -6.31 -6.76 5.13
N TYR A 18 -6.98 -6.55 4.01
CA TYR A 18 -6.61 -5.50 3.08
C TYR A 18 -7.82 -4.64 2.76
N ARG A 19 -7.60 -3.34 2.65
CA ARG A 19 -8.57 -2.42 2.06
C ARG A 19 -8.09 -1.97 0.69
N VAL A 20 -9.02 -1.89 -0.26
CA VAL A 20 -8.79 -1.31 -1.58
C VAL A 20 -8.94 0.20 -1.43
N VAL A 21 -7.84 0.93 -1.59
CA VAL A 21 -7.80 2.38 -1.37
C VAL A 21 -7.29 3.11 -2.59
N ILE A 22 -7.78 4.33 -2.75
CA ILE A 22 -7.22 5.32 -3.65
C ILE A 22 -6.37 6.27 -2.83
N GLN A 23 -5.12 6.43 -3.26
CA GLN A 23 -4.22 7.43 -2.70
C GLN A 23 -3.51 8.15 -3.83
N ASP A 24 -3.01 9.35 -3.56
CA ASP A 24 -2.06 9.98 -4.47
C ASP A 24 -0.74 9.17 -4.52
N GLU A 25 -0.04 9.23 -5.64
CA GLU A 25 1.22 8.51 -5.84
C GLU A 25 2.34 9.00 -4.91
N SER A 26 2.31 10.28 -4.52
CA SER A 26 3.29 10.88 -3.59
C SER A 26 3.01 10.52 -2.12
N ALA A 27 1.81 10.00 -1.81
CA ALA A 27 1.42 9.70 -0.44
C ALA A 27 2.14 8.46 0.11
N THR A 28 2.69 8.60 1.32
CA THR A 28 3.25 7.50 2.11
C THR A 28 2.28 6.32 2.15
N PRO A 29 2.77 5.06 2.08
CA PRO A 29 1.95 3.86 1.93
C PRO A 29 0.82 3.65 2.96
N SER A 30 0.79 4.38 4.08
CA SER A 30 -0.27 4.29 5.09
C SER A 30 -0.95 5.62 5.48
N SER A 31 -0.51 6.77 4.97
CA SER A 31 -1.07 8.09 5.35
C SER A 31 -1.51 8.86 4.11
N ASN A 32 -2.70 9.45 4.16
CA ASN A 32 -3.43 10.12 3.08
C ASN A 32 -4.17 9.15 2.13
N VAL A 33 -5.40 8.79 2.52
CA VAL A 33 -6.35 8.03 1.72
C VAL A 33 -7.41 8.98 1.21
N VAL A 34 -7.61 9.02 -0.11
CA VAL A 34 -8.65 9.84 -0.75
C VAL A 34 -10.01 9.17 -0.56
N GLU A 35 -10.11 7.88 -0.89
CA GLU A 35 -11.33 7.10 -0.72
C GLU A 35 -11.03 5.60 -0.57
N VAL A 36 -11.86 4.92 0.23
CA VAL A 36 -11.86 3.46 0.37
C VAL A 36 -12.92 2.88 -0.58
N LEU A 37 -12.50 2.06 -1.54
CA LEU A 37 -13.37 1.43 -2.54
C LEU A 37 -13.96 0.09 -2.06
N GLY A 38 -13.29 -0.56 -1.12
CA GLY A 38 -13.68 -1.89 -0.66
C GLY A 38 -12.66 -2.57 0.23
N GLN A 39 -12.88 -3.87 0.42
CA GLN A 39 -12.09 -4.75 1.26
C GLN A 39 -11.71 -6.03 0.51
N TYR A 40 -10.56 -6.56 0.88
CA TYR A 40 -10.00 -7.79 0.37
C TYR A 40 -9.46 -8.62 1.52
N ASP A 41 -10.06 -9.78 1.74
CA ASP A 41 -9.57 -10.77 2.70
C ASP A 41 -8.83 -11.87 1.95
N SER A 42 -7.53 -12.00 2.22
CA SER A 42 -6.68 -13.07 1.66
C SER A 42 -6.61 -14.31 2.55
N GLY A 43 -7.13 -14.23 3.77
CA GLY A 43 -7.03 -15.29 4.78
C GLY A 43 -8.15 -16.32 4.71
N LYS A 44 -9.20 -16.07 3.92
CA LYS A 44 -10.28 -17.02 3.66
C LYS A 44 -10.15 -17.67 2.28
N GLU A 45 -10.40 -18.97 2.23
CA GLU A 45 -10.73 -19.73 1.02
C GLU A 45 -12.25 -19.95 1.02
N PRO A 46 -13.04 -19.29 0.15
CA PRO A 46 -12.67 -18.43 -0.98
C PRO A 46 -12.33 -16.98 -0.58
N SER A 47 -11.40 -16.34 -1.32
CA SER A 47 -10.99 -14.97 -1.02
C SER A 47 -12.14 -14.00 -1.14
N LEU A 48 -12.50 -13.34 -0.04
CA LEU A 48 -13.62 -12.41 0.00
C LEU A 48 -13.16 -11.05 -0.55
N PHE A 49 -13.58 -10.73 -1.77
CA PHE A 49 -13.31 -9.46 -2.41
C PHE A 49 -14.60 -8.68 -2.58
N ASN A 50 -14.81 -7.67 -1.73
CA ASN A 50 -15.99 -6.82 -1.78
C ASN A 50 -15.56 -5.41 -2.18
N VAL A 51 -15.92 -5.00 -3.40
CA VAL A 51 -15.55 -3.69 -3.95
C VAL A 51 -16.77 -3.02 -4.58
N ASN A 52 -16.87 -1.70 -4.42
CA ASN A 52 -17.89 -0.90 -5.10
C ASN A 52 -17.50 -0.71 -6.57
N LYS A 53 -18.26 -1.35 -7.47
CA LYS A 53 -18.00 -1.35 -8.93
C LYS A 53 -18.09 0.06 -9.53
N GLU A 54 -19.14 0.80 -9.17
CA GLU A 54 -19.43 2.13 -9.72
C GLU A 54 -18.34 3.14 -9.38
N LYS A 55 -17.95 3.19 -8.10
CA LYS A 55 -16.85 4.06 -7.64
C LYS A 55 -15.54 3.69 -8.32
N THR A 56 -15.24 2.41 -8.42
CA THR A 56 -14.00 1.94 -9.05
C THR A 56 -13.94 2.38 -10.51
N LEU A 57 -15.02 2.22 -11.27
CA LEU A 57 -15.09 2.66 -12.67
C LEU A 57 -14.98 4.18 -12.80
N ALA A 58 -15.61 4.95 -11.91
CA ALA A 58 -15.51 6.40 -11.90
C ALA A 58 -14.05 6.86 -11.70
N TRP A 59 -13.31 6.21 -10.81
CA TRP A 59 -11.91 6.54 -10.57
C TRP A 59 -10.98 6.12 -11.71
N ILE A 60 -11.26 4.99 -12.35
CA ILE A 60 -10.52 4.58 -13.56
C ILE A 60 -10.75 5.58 -14.70
N LYS A 61 -11.99 6.05 -14.90
CA LYS A 61 -12.32 7.11 -15.87
C LYS A 61 -11.60 8.43 -15.56
N LYS A 62 -11.41 8.76 -14.28
CA LYS A 62 -10.60 9.92 -13.83
C LYS A 62 -9.09 9.74 -14.02
N GLY A 63 -8.62 8.58 -14.50
CA GLY A 63 -7.21 8.31 -14.74
C GLY A 63 -6.47 7.64 -13.57
N ALA A 64 -7.19 7.07 -12.60
CA ALA A 64 -6.56 6.32 -11.52
C ALA A 64 -5.94 5.02 -12.03
N LYS A 65 -4.66 4.77 -11.70
CA LYS A 65 -3.94 3.57 -12.14
C LYS A 65 -4.03 2.46 -11.07
N PRO A 66 -4.64 1.29 -11.36
CA PRO A 66 -4.62 0.16 -10.44
C PRO A 66 -3.25 -0.54 -10.43
N THR A 67 -2.86 -1.01 -9.25
CA THR A 67 -1.69 -1.89 -9.08
C THR A 67 -1.96 -3.28 -9.63
N ASP A 68 -0.89 -4.02 -9.96
CA ASP A 68 -0.95 -5.33 -10.62
C ASP A 68 -1.90 -6.32 -9.92
N ARG A 69 -1.76 -6.48 -8.60
CA ARG A 69 -2.65 -7.33 -7.79
C ARG A 69 -4.09 -6.86 -7.80
N VAL A 70 -4.35 -5.56 -7.71
CA VAL A 70 -5.72 -5.02 -7.78
C VAL A 70 -6.33 -5.28 -9.15
N ARG A 71 -5.55 -5.16 -10.22
CA ARG A 71 -6.00 -5.42 -11.58
C ARG A 71 -6.41 -6.88 -11.78
N ILE A 72 -5.66 -7.82 -11.22
CA ILE A 72 -6.01 -9.25 -11.19
C ILE A 72 -7.32 -9.47 -10.41
N LEU A 73 -7.46 -8.87 -9.22
CA LEU A 73 -8.68 -9.00 -8.40
C LEU A 73 -9.92 -8.42 -9.09
N LEU A 74 -9.78 -7.26 -9.75
CA LEU A 74 -10.87 -6.64 -10.51
C LEU A 74 -11.27 -7.49 -11.74
N GLY A 75 -10.31 -8.14 -12.39
CA GLY A 75 -10.58 -9.10 -13.47
C GLY A 75 -11.33 -10.34 -12.96
N LYS A 76 -10.91 -10.91 -11.82
CA LYS A 76 -11.61 -12.04 -11.17
C LYS A 76 -13.03 -11.67 -10.71
N ALA A 77 -13.26 -10.41 -10.37
CA ALA A 77 -14.57 -9.89 -9.98
C ALA A 77 -15.47 -9.50 -11.17
N GLY A 78 -14.96 -9.57 -12.42
CA GLY A 78 -15.69 -9.20 -13.63
C GLY A 78 -15.97 -7.69 -13.79
N ILE A 79 -15.18 -6.83 -13.16
CA ILE A 79 -15.37 -5.36 -13.18
C ILE A 79 -14.59 -4.71 -14.33
N LEU A 80 -13.46 -5.31 -14.70
CA LEU A 80 -12.63 -4.92 -15.82
C LEU A 80 -12.49 -6.11 -16.77
N PRO A 81 -12.20 -5.87 -18.07
CA PRO A 81 -11.82 -6.94 -18.97
C PRO A 81 -10.66 -7.73 -18.34
N PRO A 82 -10.69 -9.07 -18.41
CA PRO A 82 -9.62 -9.91 -17.87
C PRO A 82 -8.32 -9.45 -18.51
N VAL A 83 -7.41 -8.93 -17.71
CA VAL A 83 -6.10 -8.53 -18.21
C VAL A 83 -5.33 -9.81 -18.49
N ASP A 84 -4.88 -9.99 -19.73
CA ASP A 84 -3.99 -11.06 -20.13
C ASP A 84 -2.77 -11.10 -19.21
N LEU A 85 -2.78 -12.05 -18.28
CA LEU A 85 -1.73 -12.24 -17.28
C LEU A 85 -0.39 -12.59 -17.94
N ALA A 86 -0.42 -13.05 -19.19
CA ALA A 86 0.74 -13.35 -20.01
C ALA A 86 1.48 -12.10 -20.53
N ALA A 87 0.80 -10.96 -20.66
CA ALA A 87 1.37 -9.70 -21.16
C ALA A 87 1.91 -8.78 -20.04
N LEU A 88 1.73 -9.16 -18.78
CA LEU A 88 2.36 -8.46 -17.66
C LEU A 88 3.87 -8.75 -17.70
N PRO A 89 4.74 -7.72 -17.70
CA PRO A 89 6.18 -7.97 -17.65
C PRO A 89 6.49 -8.73 -16.36
N LYS A 90 6.90 -10.00 -16.51
CA LYS A 90 7.39 -10.84 -15.41
C LYS A 90 8.51 -10.05 -14.74
N ARG A 91 8.21 -9.52 -13.56
CA ARG A 91 9.09 -8.60 -12.85
C ARG A 91 10.41 -9.32 -12.58
N LYS A 92 11.47 -8.97 -13.34
CA LYS A 92 12.85 -9.30 -12.98
C LYS A 92 13.05 -8.81 -11.55
N LYS A 93 13.59 -9.68 -10.67
CA LYS A 93 14.07 -9.30 -9.34
C LYS A 93 15.00 -8.09 -9.50
N LYS A 94 14.51 -6.88 -9.20
CA LYS A 94 15.39 -5.73 -8.96
C LYS A 94 15.68 -5.72 -7.47
N GLY A 95 16.58 -6.62 -7.07
CA GLY A 95 17.45 -6.32 -5.95
C GLY A 95 18.50 -5.37 -6.50
N GLU A 96 18.29 -4.07 -6.28
CA GLU A 96 19.36 -3.08 -6.20
C GLU A 96 18.71 -1.79 -5.68
N ALA A 97 18.79 -1.63 -4.37
CA ALA A 97 18.82 -0.32 -3.78
C ALA A 97 20.18 0.28 -4.12
N PRO A 98 20.28 1.51 -4.64
CA PRO A 98 21.34 2.39 -4.22
C PRO A 98 20.91 2.95 -2.86
N VAL A 99 21.43 2.32 -1.81
CA VAL A 99 21.68 2.97 -0.53
C VAL A 99 22.99 3.75 -0.69
N ALA A 100 22.89 5.08 -0.68
CA ALA A 100 23.92 6.08 -0.40
C ALA A 100 23.19 7.43 -0.53
N GLU A 101 23.20 8.40 0.38
CA GLU A 101 24.01 8.69 1.57
C GLU A 101 23.29 9.92 2.17
N THR A 102 22.81 9.93 3.40
CA THR A 102 23.60 10.40 4.53
C THR A 102 22.82 10.13 5.79
N ALA A 103 23.53 9.51 6.72
CA ALA A 103 23.10 9.16 8.04
C ALA A 103 22.74 10.39 8.87
N ALA A 104 21.72 10.23 9.71
CA ALA A 104 21.64 10.95 10.97
C ALA A 104 22.94 10.75 11.77
N PRO A 105 23.31 11.72 12.60
CA PRO A 105 23.01 11.49 14.00
C PRO A 105 22.36 12.71 14.68
N ALA A 106 21.17 12.46 15.19
CA ALA A 106 20.72 13.09 16.42
C ALA A 106 21.39 12.34 17.58
N GLU A 107 22.31 13.00 18.28
CA GLU A 107 22.67 12.74 19.68
C GLU A 107 22.89 14.12 20.30
N ALA A 108 21.99 14.55 21.16
CA ALA A 108 22.00 14.31 22.60
C ALA A 108 22.54 15.56 23.29
N GLY A 109 21.63 16.31 23.90
CA GLY A 109 21.97 17.44 24.74
C GLY A 109 22.79 16.98 25.95
N PRO A 110 23.81 17.75 26.38
CA PRO A 110 24.49 17.46 27.63
C PRO A 110 23.61 17.95 28.78
N VAL A 111 22.99 17.03 29.50
CA VAL A 111 22.35 17.29 30.80
C VAL A 111 22.83 16.24 31.80
N ALA A 112 23.54 16.76 32.81
CA ALA A 112 23.97 16.15 34.07
C ALA A 112 25.11 15.11 33.98
N PRO A 113 26.18 15.34 34.76
CA PRO A 113 26.24 14.69 36.07
C PRO A 113 26.76 15.60 37.20
N LYS A 114 26.01 15.67 38.31
CA LYS A 114 26.52 16.01 39.65
C LYS A 114 25.60 15.30 40.64
N GLU A 115 25.88 14.03 40.91
CA GLU A 115 26.66 13.59 42.07
C GLU A 115 26.00 14.00 43.39
N GLN A 116 25.25 13.05 43.94
CA GLN A 116 24.87 13.00 45.35
C GLN A 116 26.14 12.73 46.16
N ALA A 117 26.51 13.67 47.02
CA ALA A 117 27.35 13.42 48.18
C ALA A 117 26.50 13.68 49.43
N GLN A 118 26.12 12.59 50.10
CA GLN A 118 25.72 12.58 51.51
C GLN A 118 26.92 12.06 52.29
N ALA A 119 27.54 12.93 53.08
CA ALA A 119 28.26 12.66 54.32
C ALA A 119 28.54 14.01 55.00
#